data_AF-A0A352JM61-F1
#
_entry.id   AF-A0A352JM61-F1
#
_cell.length_a   1.000
_cell.length_b   1.000
_cell.length_c   1.000
_cell.angle_alpha   90.00
_cell.angle_beta   90.00
_cell.angle_gamma   90.00
#
_symmetry.space_group_name_H-M   'P 1'
#
loop_
_entity.id
_entity.type
_entity.pdbx_description
1 polymer ?
#
loop_
_entity_poly.entity_id
_entity_poly.type
_entity_poly.pdbx_seq_one_letter_code
_entity_poly.pdbx_strand_id
1 'polypeptide(L)'
;MNEPTHTVGLSRRDALKAILVGVPVGLALGTGLGSLAAKIIESSSKEGDSINLNELLTTEQAKLLNEIGEYRDSLALQGLPAHLMSSKIKEASNVSWNYDIKETAVEISDAHKSHAQQALKIQQLLFGDNGKWLVRKIKSDTSITAAGTYNNESRTMTLDTVDDPTSPWFIFVSTHENGHATDPSLMTSSIYPLDNLIKVSHGMARVLNQSTKIEGMFMNYPYSYNIPFIKKGIGEGVGRLFLQDSALIDQVDFAGHEMIVSTLVTIAKEQRVSIGDIKFTKKVCHELGGALLPKILSKSISIAGILLSDWYAPRVEAASKEIFADMVATALMTPDKIQDNQEILTGIAEVLSGVQGKQININDVIKELHVTDDEIRERFVAEQEVVASMEQQSTQPELQQTLDDTEVQAIREEAEMEKQTQNTFWDFISNGTLPQNIGEDSIDIRTTMKKYGHVVSKVYREFPEIMYGLYADDTSFDPHLHIWETWAVAEAWNIDVTYNLLSDTSLIPENLEDVKRRISVLENFISSSAFKRPEGQSTTSVQARHLSHVDALKNRMKIILS
;
A
#
# COMPACT_ATOMS: atom_id res chain seq x y z
N MET A 1 43.42 -56.30 -4.15
CA MET A 1 43.51 -56.32 -5.62
C MET A 1 42.09 -56.56 -6.15
N ASN A 2 41.55 -55.54 -6.82
CA ASN A 2 40.57 -55.46 -7.94
C ASN A 2 39.52 -56.59 -8.07
N GLU A 3 38.21 -56.40 -8.34
CA GLU A 3 37.36 -55.33 -8.90
C GLU A 3 35.87 -55.82 -8.81
N PRO A 4 34.83 -55.23 -9.46
CA PRO A 4 33.88 -54.21 -8.97
C PRO A 4 32.42 -54.71 -8.73
N THR A 5 31.62 -53.93 -8.00
CA THR A 5 30.15 -54.13 -7.87
C THR A 5 29.36 -53.09 -8.69
N HIS A 6 28.57 -53.57 -9.64
CA HIS A 6 27.55 -52.82 -10.35
C HIS A 6 26.31 -52.59 -9.47
N THR A 7 25.88 -51.34 -9.36
CA THR A 7 24.56 -50.91 -8.89
C THR A 7 23.59 -50.83 -10.08
N VAL A 8 22.50 -51.59 -10.02
CA VAL A 8 21.33 -51.44 -10.91
C VAL A 8 20.21 -50.84 -10.07
N GLY A 9 19.73 -49.67 -10.49
CA GLY A 9 18.67 -48.92 -9.84
C GLY A 9 17.29 -49.56 -10.03
N LEU A 10 16.53 -49.64 -8.95
CA LEU A 10 15.09 -49.90 -8.94
C LEU A 10 14.33 -48.56 -9.02
N SER A 11 13.36 -48.48 -9.93
CA SER A 11 12.67 -47.24 -10.30
C SER A 11 11.64 -46.79 -9.24
N ARG A 12 11.55 -45.48 -9.00
CA ARG A 12 10.59 -44.78 -8.10
C ARG A 12 9.10 -45.05 -8.36
N ARG A 13 8.73 -45.82 -9.40
CA ARG A 13 7.33 -46.11 -9.75
C ARG A 13 6.64 -47.11 -8.81
N ASP A 14 7.39 -47.94 -8.09
CA ASP A 14 6.82 -48.97 -7.21
C ASP A 14 6.58 -48.50 -5.77
N ALA A 15 7.18 -47.39 -5.34
CA ALA A 15 6.95 -46.80 -4.02
C ALA A 15 5.61 -46.07 -3.91
N LEU A 16 5.06 -45.57 -5.02
CA LEU A 16 3.81 -44.80 -5.07
C LEU A 16 2.53 -45.65 -5.03
N LYS A 17 2.64 -46.98 -5.12
CA LYS A 17 1.47 -47.89 -5.02
C LYS A 17 1.16 -48.35 -3.59
N ALA A 18 1.99 -48.05 -2.61
CA ALA A 18 1.80 -48.50 -1.22
C ALA A 18 0.98 -47.55 -0.32
N ILE A 19 0.64 -46.34 -0.79
CA ILE A 19 -0.15 -45.36 0.00
C ILE A 19 -1.65 -45.43 -0.35
N LEU A 20 -2.05 -46.28 -1.30
CA LEU A 20 -3.39 -46.28 -1.89
C LEU A 20 -4.40 -47.26 -1.24
N VAL A 21 -4.21 -47.71 0.00
CA VAL A 21 -5.16 -48.64 0.66
C VAL A 21 -5.35 -48.34 2.16
N GLY A 22 -6.58 -47.94 2.53
CA GLY A 22 -7.13 -48.09 3.90
C GLY A 22 -7.39 -46.77 4.67
N VAL A 23 -8.51 -46.06 4.48
CA VAL A 23 -9.86 -46.22 5.11
C VAL A 23 -10.11 -45.20 6.26
N PRO A 24 -11.35 -44.68 6.42
CA PRO A 24 -11.65 -43.32 6.89
C PRO A 24 -12.49 -43.22 8.20
N VAL A 25 -12.76 -41.97 8.59
CA VAL A 25 -13.80 -41.45 9.51
C VAL A 25 -13.56 -41.53 11.02
N GLY A 26 -13.68 -40.37 11.68
CA GLY A 26 -13.94 -40.25 13.12
C GLY A 26 -14.34 -38.82 13.51
N LEU A 27 -15.65 -38.60 13.65
CA LEU A 27 -16.29 -37.42 14.24
C LEU A 27 -15.62 -36.94 15.55
N ALA A 28 -15.49 -35.63 15.71
CA ALA A 28 -15.60 -34.95 17.01
C ALA A 28 -16.28 -33.59 16.81
N LEU A 29 -17.62 -33.63 16.74
CA LEU A 29 -18.49 -32.51 17.08
C LEU A 29 -18.47 -32.33 18.60
N GLY A 30 -18.25 -31.10 19.06
CA GLY A 30 -18.47 -30.70 20.46
C GLY A 30 -17.18 -30.55 21.28
N THR A 31 -17.05 -29.38 21.91
CA THR A 31 -15.97 -28.93 22.81
C THR A 31 -14.66 -28.52 22.12
N GLY A 32 -14.42 -27.21 22.03
CA GLY A 32 -13.18 -26.72 21.43
C GLY A 32 -12.91 -25.22 21.47
N LEU A 33 -13.79 -24.37 22.03
CA LEU A 33 -13.52 -22.94 22.28
C LEU A 33 -12.24 -22.70 23.11
N GLY A 34 -11.76 -23.71 23.87
CA GLY A 34 -10.49 -23.67 24.58
C GLY A 34 -9.27 -24.23 23.83
N SER A 35 -9.45 -24.97 22.73
CA SER A 35 -8.33 -25.63 22.02
C SER A 35 -7.71 -24.80 20.90
N LEU A 36 -8.49 -23.90 20.30
CA LEU A 36 -8.01 -22.98 19.26
C LEU A 36 -7.22 -21.82 19.87
N ALA A 37 -7.74 -21.22 20.96
CA ALA A 37 -7.01 -20.24 21.76
C ALA A 37 -5.68 -20.80 22.28
N ALA A 38 -5.68 -22.03 22.81
CA ALA A 38 -4.44 -22.69 23.25
C ALA A 38 -3.46 -22.97 22.11
N LYS A 39 -3.92 -23.36 20.91
CA LYS A 39 -3.04 -23.59 19.74
C LYS A 39 -2.47 -22.30 19.14
N ILE A 40 -3.25 -21.22 19.11
CA ILE A 40 -2.77 -19.91 18.66
C ILE A 40 -1.73 -19.38 19.65
N ILE A 41 -1.98 -19.50 20.95
CA ILE A 41 -1.04 -19.15 22.04
C ILE A 41 0.21 -20.05 22.06
N GLU A 42 0.07 -21.36 21.79
CA GLU A 42 1.20 -22.29 21.72
C GLU A 42 2.06 -22.08 20.47
N SER A 43 1.47 -21.69 19.33
CA SER A 43 2.23 -21.44 18.09
C SER A 43 3.17 -20.23 18.22
N SER A 44 2.85 -19.27 19.10
CA SER A 44 3.72 -18.15 19.47
C SER A 44 4.85 -18.52 20.43
N SER A 45 4.86 -19.74 20.99
CA SER A 45 5.83 -20.17 22.02
C SER A 45 7.06 -20.89 21.45
N LYS A 46 7.14 -21.09 20.13
CA LYS A 46 8.31 -21.75 19.49
C LYS A 46 9.53 -20.85 19.29
N GLU A 47 9.42 -19.55 19.58
CA GLU A 47 10.56 -18.64 19.70
C GLU A 47 10.64 -18.06 21.12
N GLY A 48 11.46 -18.69 21.96
CA GLY A 48 12.37 -17.99 22.87
C GLY A 48 11.85 -17.32 24.16
N ASP A 49 10.56 -17.07 24.35
CA ASP A 49 10.04 -16.53 25.62
C ASP A 49 8.64 -17.08 25.94
N SER A 50 8.58 -18.07 26.83
CA SER A 50 7.32 -18.62 27.33
C SER A 50 6.66 -17.66 28.32
N ILE A 51 6.10 -16.56 27.82
CA ILE A 51 5.25 -15.67 28.59
C ILE A 51 3.86 -16.31 28.68
N ASN A 52 3.37 -16.56 29.89
CA ASN A 52 2.01 -17.03 30.13
C ASN A 52 1.03 -15.88 29.87
N LEU A 53 0.61 -15.71 28.61
CA LEU A 53 -0.35 -14.67 28.19
C LEU A 53 -1.67 -14.72 28.99
N ASN A 54 -2.01 -15.86 29.58
CA ASN A 54 -3.19 -16.01 30.43
C ASN A 54 -3.14 -15.19 31.72
N GLU A 55 -1.95 -14.74 32.16
CA GLU A 55 -1.80 -13.85 33.34
C GLU A 55 -1.94 -12.36 32.97
N LEU A 56 -1.77 -12.01 31.69
CA LEU A 56 -1.84 -10.64 31.19
C LEU A 56 -3.21 -10.28 30.62
N LEU A 57 -3.97 -11.27 30.16
CA LEU A 57 -5.22 -11.07 29.45
C LEU A 57 -6.42 -11.38 30.34
N THR A 58 -7.40 -10.48 30.32
CA THR A 58 -8.75 -10.75 30.82
C THR A 58 -9.47 -11.75 29.91
N THR A 59 -10.54 -12.38 30.44
CA THR A 59 -11.40 -13.28 29.65
C THR A 59 -11.96 -12.61 28.39
N GLU A 60 -12.34 -11.33 28.48
CA GLU A 60 -12.87 -10.60 27.32
C GLU A 60 -11.78 -10.34 26.29
N GLN A 61 -10.57 -9.94 26.71
CA GLN A 61 -9.45 -9.75 25.79
C GLN A 61 -9.09 -11.06 25.07
N ALA A 62 -9.05 -12.19 25.78
CA ALA A 62 -8.80 -13.50 25.17
C ALA A 62 -9.88 -13.89 24.15
N LYS A 63 -11.15 -13.58 24.44
CA LYS A 63 -12.27 -13.78 23.51
C LYS A 63 -12.10 -12.93 22.24
N LEU A 64 -11.82 -11.63 22.37
CA LEU A 64 -11.61 -10.73 21.24
C LEU A 64 -10.43 -11.17 20.35
N LEU A 65 -9.33 -11.65 20.96
CA LEU A 65 -8.21 -12.21 20.20
C LEU A 65 -8.60 -13.45 19.39
N ASN A 66 -9.44 -14.34 19.94
CA ASN A 66 -9.95 -15.49 19.19
C ASN A 66 -10.83 -15.04 18.01
N GLU A 67 -11.73 -14.09 18.23
CA GLU A 67 -12.60 -13.52 17.19
C GLU A 67 -11.78 -12.84 16.06
N ILE A 68 -10.67 -12.17 16.38
CA ILE A 68 -9.72 -11.65 15.37
C ILE A 68 -9.18 -12.76 14.46
N GLY A 69 -8.81 -13.91 15.03
CA GLY A 69 -8.37 -15.07 14.26
C GLY A 69 -9.45 -15.58 13.31
N GLU A 70 -10.68 -15.71 13.81
CA GLU A 70 -11.84 -16.15 13.01
C GLU A 70 -12.18 -15.17 11.87
N TYR A 71 -12.05 -13.86 12.10
CA TYR A 71 -12.23 -12.86 11.05
C TYR A 71 -11.14 -12.92 9.99
N ARG A 72 -9.89 -13.20 10.37
CA ARG A 72 -8.75 -13.33 9.44
C ARG A 72 -8.85 -14.57 8.56
N ASP A 73 -9.49 -15.63 9.05
CA ASP A 73 -9.70 -16.87 8.30
C ASP A 73 -10.53 -16.67 7.02
N SER A 74 -11.36 -15.63 6.91
CA SER A 74 -12.11 -15.32 5.67
C SER A 74 -11.23 -14.75 4.56
N LEU A 75 -10.09 -14.17 4.94
CA LEU A 75 -9.04 -13.70 4.03
C LEU A 75 -7.95 -14.77 3.83
N ALA A 76 -8.19 -16.01 4.28
CA ALA A 76 -7.22 -17.10 4.29
C ALA A 76 -5.88 -16.73 4.95
N LEU A 77 -5.92 -15.81 5.92
CA LEU A 77 -4.79 -15.48 6.77
C LEU A 77 -4.80 -16.39 8.01
N GLN A 78 -3.62 -16.80 8.47
CA GLN A 78 -3.49 -17.64 9.65
C GLN A 78 -3.10 -16.82 10.87
N GLY A 79 -3.65 -17.20 12.03
CA GLY A 79 -3.26 -16.66 13.34
C GLY A 79 -3.60 -15.19 13.55
N LEU A 80 -2.99 -14.62 14.59
CA LEU A 80 -3.10 -13.20 14.94
C LEU A 80 -2.21 -12.33 14.05
N PRO A 81 -2.55 -11.05 13.84
CA PRO A 81 -1.64 -10.10 13.19
C PRO A 81 -0.38 -9.89 14.03
N ALA A 82 0.72 -9.49 13.36
CA ALA A 82 2.03 -9.36 13.99
C ALA A 82 2.06 -8.44 15.23
N HIS A 83 1.26 -7.36 15.27
CA HIS A 83 1.17 -6.45 16.42
C HIS A 83 0.42 -7.02 17.63
N LEU A 84 -0.22 -8.19 17.48
CA LEU A 84 -0.85 -8.93 18.57
C LEU A 84 -0.06 -10.18 18.97
N MET A 85 1.20 -10.29 18.53
CA MET A 85 2.11 -11.32 19.03
C MET A 85 2.46 -11.06 20.51
N SER A 86 2.85 -12.11 21.24
CA SER A 86 3.04 -12.08 22.70
C SER A 86 3.94 -10.95 23.20
N SER A 87 5.06 -10.71 22.50
CA SER A 87 6.01 -9.63 22.81
C SER A 87 5.38 -8.25 22.68
N LYS A 88 4.53 -8.03 21.67
CA LYS A 88 3.83 -6.77 21.42
C LYS A 88 2.68 -6.53 22.39
N ILE A 89 1.97 -7.58 22.79
CA ILE A 89 0.96 -7.51 23.85
C ILE A 89 1.59 -7.07 25.18
N LYS A 90 2.74 -7.66 25.55
CA LYS A 90 3.49 -7.27 26.76
C LYS A 90 4.01 -5.84 26.67
N GLU A 91 4.43 -5.40 25.48
CA GLU A 91 4.82 -4.01 25.29
C GLU A 91 3.63 -3.08 25.53
N ALA A 92 2.49 -3.36 24.90
CA ALA A 92 1.26 -2.58 25.03
C ALA A 92 0.71 -2.53 26.47
N SER A 93 0.96 -3.54 27.31
CA SER A 93 0.55 -3.52 28.72
C SER A 93 1.27 -2.47 29.55
N ASN A 94 2.39 -1.92 29.07
CA ASN A 94 3.15 -0.85 29.72
C ASN A 94 2.91 0.53 29.10
N VAL A 95 2.09 0.61 28.05
CA VAL A 95 1.79 1.86 27.35
C VAL A 95 0.62 2.57 28.04
N SER A 96 0.77 3.88 28.21
CA SER A 96 -0.28 4.73 28.77
C SER A 96 -0.39 6.04 28.00
N TRP A 97 -1.61 6.43 27.67
CA TRP A 97 -1.94 7.73 27.07
C TRP A 97 -2.11 8.86 28.10
N ASN A 98 -1.52 8.71 29.28
CA ASN A 98 -1.66 9.67 30.39
C ASN A 98 -0.53 10.73 30.46
N TYR A 99 0.37 10.78 29.49
CA TYR A 99 1.46 11.77 29.43
C TYR A 99 1.17 12.85 28.37
N ASP A 100 1.59 14.09 28.65
CA ASP A 100 1.44 15.22 27.73
C ASP A 100 2.25 14.98 26.45
N ILE A 101 1.55 14.61 25.36
CA ILE A 101 2.08 14.88 24.02
C ILE A 101 1.75 16.31 23.63
N LYS A 102 2.72 16.93 22.97
CA LYS A 102 2.58 18.14 22.17
C LYS A 102 1.44 17.99 21.15
N GLU A 103 0.84 19.12 20.78
CA GLU A 103 -0.16 19.20 19.72
C GLU A 103 0.38 18.63 18.40
N THR A 104 -0.53 18.21 17.51
CA THR A 104 -0.18 17.79 16.15
C THR A 104 0.61 18.91 15.47
N ALA A 105 1.84 18.62 15.04
CA ALA A 105 2.66 19.59 14.33
C ALA A 105 2.06 19.86 12.94
N VAL A 106 1.82 21.12 12.61
CA VAL A 106 1.37 21.51 11.27
C VAL A 106 2.56 22.12 10.54
N GLU A 107 3.10 21.39 9.58
CA GLU A 107 4.14 21.82 8.65
C GLU A 107 3.53 21.91 7.25
N ILE A 108 2.42 22.64 7.18
CA ILE A 108 1.80 23.06 5.93
C ILE A 108 2.17 24.53 5.71
N SER A 109 2.43 24.87 4.46
CA SER A 109 2.75 26.24 4.07
C SER A 109 1.56 27.19 4.21
N ASP A 110 1.84 28.48 4.18
CA ASP A 110 0.82 29.52 4.33
C ASP A 110 -0.23 29.48 3.21
N ALA A 111 0.10 28.89 2.05
CA ALA A 111 -0.79 28.72 0.90
C ALA A 111 -1.90 27.69 1.09
N HIS A 112 -1.80 26.86 2.12
CA HIS A 112 -2.63 25.67 2.28
C HIS A 112 -3.11 25.49 3.73
N LYS A 113 -3.13 26.57 4.51
CA LYS A 113 -3.58 26.54 5.92
C LYS A 113 -5.02 26.05 6.04
N SER A 114 -5.88 26.37 5.08
CA SER A 114 -7.26 25.86 5.02
C SER A 114 -7.33 24.31 4.99
N HIS A 115 -6.45 23.64 4.24
CA HIS A 115 -6.34 22.17 4.23
C HIS A 115 -5.93 21.61 5.59
N ALA A 116 -4.98 22.26 6.26
CA ALA A 116 -4.54 21.87 7.60
C ALA A 116 -5.69 21.97 8.62
N GLN A 117 -6.45 23.08 8.57
CA GLN A 117 -7.60 23.31 9.46
C GLN A 117 -8.65 22.22 9.29
N GLN A 118 -8.99 21.88 8.04
CA GLN A 118 -9.96 20.82 7.78
C GLN A 118 -9.46 19.44 8.25
N ALA A 119 -8.20 19.09 7.96
CA ALA A 119 -7.64 17.82 8.36
C ALA A 119 -7.58 17.66 9.89
N LEU A 120 -7.23 18.73 10.63
CA LEU A 120 -7.28 18.77 12.10
C LEU A 120 -8.71 18.61 12.63
N LYS A 121 -9.69 19.25 11.99
CA LYS A 121 -11.11 19.13 12.36
C LYS A 121 -11.59 17.68 12.20
N ILE A 122 -11.25 17.03 11.08
CA ILE A 122 -11.56 15.61 10.83
C ILE A 122 -10.85 14.72 11.86
N GLN A 123 -9.56 14.95 12.12
CA GLN A 123 -8.80 14.22 13.13
C GLN A 123 -9.46 14.32 14.52
N GLN A 124 -9.83 15.53 14.95
CA GLN A 124 -10.48 15.77 16.24
C GLN A 124 -11.84 15.07 16.32
N LEU A 125 -12.62 15.10 15.24
CA LEU A 125 -13.91 14.42 15.16
C LEU A 125 -13.75 12.90 15.31
N LEU A 126 -12.79 12.30 14.60
CA LEU A 126 -12.60 10.85 14.59
C LEU A 126 -11.94 10.33 15.87
N PHE A 127 -10.95 11.04 16.41
CA PHE A 127 -10.08 10.53 17.46
C PHE A 127 -10.14 11.29 18.77
N GLY A 128 -10.81 12.44 18.81
CA GLY A 128 -10.79 13.35 19.96
C GLY A 128 -9.36 13.70 20.37
N ASP A 129 -9.16 13.91 21.66
CA ASP A 129 -7.88 14.33 22.23
C ASP A 129 -6.76 13.28 22.07
N ASN A 130 -7.13 12.01 21.83
CA ASN A 130 -6.17 10.95 21.57
C ASN A 130 -5.65 10.95 20.12
N GLY A 131 -6.22 11.79 19.24
CA GLY A 131 -5.77 11.93 17.86
C GLY A 131 -4.29 12.27 17.73
N LYS A 132 -3.71 13.00 18.68
CA LYS A 132 -2.28 13.38 18.70
C LYS A 132 -1.32 12.19 18.87
N TRP A 133 -1.79 11.05 19.38
CA TRP A 133 -1.00 9.81 19.41
C TRP A 133 -0.89 9.18 18.02
N LEU A 134 -1.94 9.37 17.20
CA LEU A 134 -2.11 8.72 15.91
C LEU A 134 -1.66 9.60 14.76
N VAL A 135 -1.89 10.90 14.78
CA VAL A 135 -1.35 11.83 13.79
C VAL A 135 -0.55 12.87 14.54
N ARG A 136 0.78 12.77 14.42
CA ARG A 136 1.73 13.66 15.12
C ARG A 136 2.10 14.86 14.29
N LYS A 137 1.95 14.75 12.97
CA LYS A 137 2.34 15.76 12.01
C LYS A 137 1.40 15.75 10.82
N ILE A 138 1.04 16.93 10.34
CA ILE A 138 0.35 17.15 9.07
C ILE A 138 1.26 18.04 8.23
N LYS A 139 1.55 17.64 7.00
CA LYS A 139 2.34 18.43 6.03
C LYS A 139 1.67 18.45 4.66
N SER A 140 2.08 19.38 3.80
CA SER A 140 1.67 19.43 2.39
C SER A 140 2.81 18.91 1.53
N ASP A 141 2.45 18.31 0.39
CA ASP A 141 3.42 17.93 -0.62
C ASP A 141 2.74 17.92 -1.99
N THR A 142 2.98 18.98 -2.77
CA THR A 142 2.42 19.16 -4.10
C THR A 142 2.98 18.19 -5.14
N SER A 143 4.02 17.41 -4.79
CA SER A 143 4.56 16.36 -5.66
C SER A 143 3.82 15.02 -5.51
N ILE A 144 2.97 14.87 -4.48
CA ILE A 144 2.21 13.65 -4.26
C ILE A 144 1.08 13.56 -5.26
N THR A 145 1.16 12.53 -6.09
CA THR A 145 0.14 12.27 -7.11
C THR A 145 -1.15 11.69 -6.51
N ALA A 146 -1.13 11.15 -5.29
CA ALA A 146 -2.19 10.32 -4.70
C ALA A 146 -3.27 11.04 -3.84
N ALA A 147 -3.46 12.36 -3.94
CA ALA A 147 -4.41 13.17 -3.15
C ALA A 147 -4.15 13.22 -1.62
N GLY A 148 -3.44 12.26 -1.05
CA GLY A 148 -2.99 12.21 0.34
C GLY A 148 -2.13 10.97 0.57
N THR A 149 -1.31 10.97 1.61
CA THR A 149 -0.60 9.77 2.08
C THR A 149 -0.40 9.82 3.59
N TYR A 150 -0.31 8.65 4.21
CA TYR A 150 -0.01 8.53 5.63
C TYR A 150 1.24 7.69 5.87
N ASN A 151 2.25 8.29 6.50
CA ASN A 151 3.44 7.58 6.95
C ASN A 151 3.23 7.08 8.38
N ASN A 152 3.12 5.76 8.51
CA ASN A 152 2.90 5.08 9.79
C ASN A 152 4.08 5.21 10.77
N GLU A 153 5.32 5.23 10.28
CA GLU A 153 6.52 5.29 11.13
C GLU A 153 6.67 6.68 11.77
N SER A 154 6.52 7.73 10.96
CA SER A 154 6.61 9.11 11.43
C SER A 154 5.26 9.66 11.92
N ARG A 155 4.17 8.88 11.81
CA ARG A 155 2.79 9.28 12.13
C ARG A 155 2.42 10.61 11.46
N THR A 156 2.83 10.75 10.19
CA THR A 156 2.71 11.97 9.40
C THR A 156 1.67 11.79 8.31
N MET A 157 0.64 12.64 8.34
CA MET A 157 -0.29 12.79 7.23
C MET A 157 0.26 13.83 6.25
N THR A 158 0.31 13.47 4.98
CA THR A 158 0.66 14.39 3.90
C THR A 158 -0.57 14.58 3.04
N LEU A 159 -0.93 15.83 2.77
CA LEU A 159 -2.14 16.18 2.03
C LEU A 159 -1.76 16.73 0.67
N ASP A 160 -2.53 16.35 -0.35
CA ASP A 160 -2.61 17.13 -1.59
C ASP A 160 -3.46 18.37 -1.33
N THR A 161 -2.96 19.50 -1.81
CA THR A 161 -3.52 20.83 -1.56
C THR A 161 -4.14 21.43 -2.82
N VAL A 162 -4.31 20.63 -3.88
CA VAL A 162 -4.91 21.03 -5.15
C VAL A 162 -6.43 21.20 -5.07
N ASP A 163 -7.12 20.36 -4.29
CA ASP A 163 -8.59 20.35 -4.21
C ASP A 163 -9.13 21.26 -3.10
N ASP A 164 -10.38 21.73 -3.24
CA ASP A 164 -11.08 22.49 -2.19
C ASP A 164 -11.16 21.65 -0.89
N PRO A 165 -10.63 22.14 0.24
CA PRO A 165 -10.59 21.39 1.49
C PRO A 165 -11.99 21.10 2.06
N THR A 166 -13.01 21.86 1.65
CA THR A 166 -14.41 21.61 2.04
C THR A 166 -15.17 20.71 1.07
N SER A 167 -14.54 20.28 -0.02
CA SER A 167 -15.15 19.39 -0.99
C SER A 167 -15.34 17.97 -0.42
N PRO A 168 -16.38 17.24 -0.88
CA PRO A 168 -16.54 15.83 -0.52
C PRO A 168 -15.32 14.96 -0.85
N TRP A 169 -14.55 15.36 -1.87
CA TRP A 169 -13.32 14.69 -2.26
C TRP A 169 -12.26 14.80 -1.18
N PHE A 170 -11.90 16.02 -0.77
CA PHE A 170 -10.87 16.22 0.25
C PHE A 170 -11.27 15.59 1.58
N ILE A 171 -12.52 15.74 1.99
CA ILE A 171 -13.01 15.16 3.25
C ILE A 171 -12.91 13.63 3.19
N PHE A 172 -13.23 13.00 2.06
CA PHE A 172 -13.04 11.56 1.89
C PHE A 172 -11.57 11.17 2.03
N VAL A 173 -10.66 11.83 1.31
CA VAL A 173 -9.22 11.51 1.33
C VAL A 173 -8.65 11.71 2.73
N SER A 174 -8.93 12.84 3.37
CA SER A 174 -8.49 13.11 4.75
C SER A 174 -9.06 12.07 5.73
N THR A 175 -10.30 11.62 5.53
CA THR A 175 -10.89 10.54 6.34
C THR A 175 -10.20 9.19 6.08
N HIS A 176 -9.84 8.90 4.83
CA HIS A 176 -9.06 7.71 4.43
C HIS A 176 -7.68 7.70 5.11
N GLU A 177 -6.94 8.81 5.05
CA GLU A 177 -5.62 8.92 5.71
C GLU A 177 -5.72 8.82 7.24
N ASN A 178 -6.79 9.35 7.84
CA ASN A 178 -7.08 9.08 9.25
C ASN A 178 -7.37 7.59 9.50
N GLY A 179 -8.07 6.91 8.58
CA GLY A 179 -8.25 5.45 8.61
C GLY A 179 -6.91 4.71 8.74
N HIS A 180 -5.90 5.10 7.94
CA HIS A 180 -4.53 4.58 8.08
C HIS A 180 -3.92 4.84 9.46
N ALA A 181 -4.16 6.01 10.05
CA ALA A 181 -3.62 6.37 11.35
C ALA A 181 -4.08 5.45 12.49
N THR A 182 -5.17 4.71 12.32
CA THR A 182 -5.63 3.72 13.31
C THR A 182 -4.87 2.40 13.28
N ASP A 183 -4.03 2.15 12.26
CA ASP A 183 -3.29 0.89 12.12
C ASP A 183 -2.21 0.73 13.22
N PRO A 184 -2.26 -0.36 14.00
CA PRO A 184 -1.23 -0.66 15.01
C PRO A 184 0.00 -1.40 14.46
N SER A 185 0.00 -1.85 13.20
CA SER A 185 0.91 -2.91 12.71
C SER A 185 2.35 -2.52 12.38
N LEU A 186 2.71 -1.23 12.38
CA LEU A 186 3.97 -0.76 11.78
C LEU A 186 4.96 -0.09 12.73
N MET A 187 4.76 -0.22 14.04
CA MET A 187 5.66 0.44 15.00
C MET A 187 6.66 -0.51 15.63
N THR A 188 7.92 -0.04 15.67
CA THR A 188 8.99 -0.63 16.49
C THR A 188 8.55 -0.77 17.94
N SER A 189 7.68 0.13 18.42
CA SER A 189 7.04 0.09 19.73
C SER A 189 5.53 0.29 19.72
N SER A 190 4.77 -0.45 20.53
CA SER A 190 3.32 -0.23 20.68
C SER A 190 3.02 1.19 21.16
N ILE A 191 2.13 1.91 20.47
CA ILE A 191 1.61 3.20 20.95
C ILE A 191 0.26 3.07 21.63
N TYR A 192 -0.43 1.94 21.47
CA TYR A 192 -1.73 1.74 22.09
C TYR A 192 -1.54 1.09 23.46
N PRO A 193 -2.25 1.58 24.50
CA PRO A 193 -2.51 0.79 25.70
C PRO A 193 -3.18 -0.53 25.31
N LEU A 194 -2.92 -1.60 26.06
CA LEU A 194 -3.36 -2.96 25.72
C LEU A 194 -4.86 -3.08 25.38
N ASP A 195 -5.73 -2.48 26.19
CA ASP A 195 -7.18 -2.54 25.96
C ASP A 195 -7.58 -1.88 24.64
N ASN A 196 -6.98 -0.74 24.33
CA ASN A 196 -7.23 0.00 23.10
C ASN A 196 -6.67 -0.77 21.90
N LEU A 197 -5.48 -1.36 22.02
CA LEU A 197 -4.85 -2.16 20.97
C LEU A 197 -5.75 -3.33 20.54
N ILE A 198 -6.27 -4.09 21.52
CA ILE A 198 -7.12 -5.25 21.25
C ILE A 198 -8.45 -4.82 20.63
N LYS A 199 -9.11 -3.80 21.18
CA LYS A 199 -10.39 -3.29 20.63
C LYS A 199 -10.26 -2.74 19.22
N VAL A 200 -9.23 -1.91 18.96
CA VAL A 200 -8.97 -1.37 17.62
C VAL A 200 -8.69 -2.51 16.64
N SER A 201 -7.84 -3.46 17.02
CA SER A 201 -7.53 -4.62 16.15
C SER A 201 -8.75 -5.50 15.88
N HIS A 202 -9.61 -5.68 16.89
CA HIS A 202 -10.85 -6.44 16.76
C HIS A 202 -11.84 -5.76 15.81
N GLY A 203 -12.11 -4.46 16.02
CA GLY A 203 -12.95 -3.68 15.12
C GLY A 203 -12.43 -3.67 13.68
N MET A 204 -11.12 -3.50 13.46
CA MET A 204 -10.49 -3.58 12.14
C MET A 204 -10.69 -4.96 11.49
N ALA A 205 -10.42 -6.05 12.20
CA ALA A 205 -10.59 -7.40 11.68
C ALA A 205 -12.05 -7.69 11.32
N ARG A 206 -13.00 -7.25 12.15
CA ARG A 206 -14.44 -7.37 11.92
C ARG A 206 -14.87 -6.67 10.62
N VAL A 207 -14.39 -5.46 10.40
CA VAL A 207 -14.64 -4.68 9.17
C VAL A 207 -14.04 -5.41 7.96
N LEU A 208 -12.76 -5.79 8.03
CA LEU A 208 -12.05 -6.43 6.93
C LEU A 208 -12.64 -7.79 6.53
N ASN A 209 -13.23 -8.52 7.47
CA ASN A 209 -13.99 -9.75 7.20
C ASN A 209 -15.21 -9.54 6.28
N GLN A 210 -15.64 -8.28 6.06
CA GLN A 210 -16.71 -7.93 5.13
C GLN A 210 -16.19 -7.49 3.74
N SER A 211 -14.88 -7.29 3.58
CA SER A 211 -14.29 -6.71 2.36
C SER A 211 -14.56 -7.51 1.07
N THR A 212 -14.79 -8.82 1.18
CA THR A 212 -15.11 -9.72 0.05
C THR A 212 -16.61 -9.92 -0.16
N LYS A 213 -17.48 -9.30 0.66
CA LYS A 213 -18.94 -9.50 0.62
C LYS A 213 -19.70 -8.37 -0.06
N ILE A 214 -19.09 -7.20 -0.22
CA ILE A 214 -19.71 -6.06 -0.88
C ILE A 214 -19.39 -6.13 -2.37
N GLU A 215 -20.42 -6.31 -3.19
CA GLU A 215 -20.26 -6.39 -4.64
C GLU A 215 -19.77 -5.06 -5.22
N GLY A 216 -18.79 -5.11 -6.12
CA GLY A 216 -18.26 -3.92 -6.78
C GLY A 216 -17.49 -2.95 -5.87
N MET A 217 -17.16 -3.32 -4.63
CA MET A 217 -16.37 -2.50 -3.71
C MET A 217 -15.23 -3.30 -3.06
N PHE A 218 -14.25 -2.59 -2.51
CA PHE A 218 -13.14 -3.17 -1.72
C PHE A 218 -12.41 -4.31 -2.46
N MET A 219 -12.40 -5.54 -1.92
CA MET A 219 -11.76 -6.70 -2.55
C MET A 219 -12.48 -7.17 -3.82
N ASN A 220 -13.71 -6.73 -4.05
CA ASN A 220 -14.50 -7.06 -5.25
C ASN A 220 -14.51 -5.93 -6.29
N TYR A 221 -13.85 -4.80 -6.04
CA TYR A 221 -13.81 -3.71 -7.01
C TYR A 221 -12.82 -4.06 -8.14
N PRO A 222 -13.28 -4.22 -9.40
CA PRO A 222 -12.46 -4.73 -10.50
C PRO A 222 -11.30 -3.80 -10.90
N TYR A 223 -11.38 -2.53 -10.52
CA TYR A 223 -10.35 -1.51 -10.79
C TYR A 223 -9.63 -1.05 -9.52
N SER A 224 -9.72 -1.80 -8.41
CA SER A 224 -8.90 -1.54 -7.22
C SER A 224 -7.45 -1.88 -7.53
N TYR A 225 -6.48 -1.17 -6.96
CA TYR A 225 -5.05 -1.52 -7.05
C TYR A 225 -4.66 -2.64 -6.07
N ASN A 226 -5.38 -2.77 -4.96
CA ASN A 226 -5.09 -3.74 -3.90
C ASN A 226 -5.17 -5.19 -4.40
N ILE A 227 -6.16 -5.49 -5.24
CA ILE A 227 -6.36 -6.82 -5.80
C ILE A 227 -5.28 -7.18 -6.84
N PRO A 228 -5.00 -6.35 -7.86
CA PRO A 228 -3.85 -6.53 -8.74
C PRO A 228 -2.53 -6.69 -8.00
N PHE A 229 -2.30 -5.92 -6.94
CA PHE A 229 -1.12 -6.05 -6.09
C PHE A 229 -0.99 -7.46 -5.49
N ILE A 230 -2.06 -7.98 -4.88
CA ILE A 230 -2.10 -9.34 -4.34
C ILE A 230 -1.89 -10.38 -5.44
N LYS A 231 -2.65 -10.28 -6.55
CA LYS A 231 -2.56 -11.22 -7.68
C LYS A 231 -1.13 -11.30 -8.21
N LYS A 232 -0.56 -10.16 -8.58
CA LYS A 232 0.80 -10.12 -9.10
C LYS A 232 1.82 -10.67 -8.10
N GLY A 233 1.66 -10.36 -6.81
CA GLY A 233 2.49 -10.91 -5.75
C GLY A 233 2.47 -12.43 -5.68
N ILE A 234 1.28 -13.04 -5.66
CA ILE A 234 1.12 -14.50 -5.68
C ILE A 234 1.77 -15.08 -6.95
N GLY A 235 1.51 -14.47 -8.12
CA GLY A 235 2.07 -14.94 -9.38
C GLY A 235 3.59 -14.81 -9.46
N GLU A 236 4.20 -13.80 -8.84
CA GLU A 236 5.65 -13.69 -8.71
C GLU A 236 6.22 -14.82 -7.85
N GLY A 237 5.58 -15.08 -6.70
CA GLY A 237 5.96 -16.19 -5.82
C GLY A 237 5.90 -17.54 -6.52
N VAL A 238 4.79 -17.82 -7.20
CA VAL A 238 4.61 -19.02 -8.02
C VAL A 238 5.68 -19.08 -9.11
N GLY A 239 5.94 -17.98 -9.84
CA GLY A 239 6.92 -17.97 -10.91
C GLY A 239 8.34 -18.28 -10.43
N ARG A 240 8.75 -17.71 -9.30
CA ARG A 240 10.07 -18.00 -8.69
C ARG A 240 10.18 -19.45 -8.24
N LEU A 241 9.13 -19.99 -7.62
CA LEU A 241 9.10 -21.38 -7.15
C LEU A 241 9.03 -22.38 -8.32
N PHE A 242 8.29 -22.04 -9.37
CA PHE A 242 8.15 -22.85 -10.58
C PHE A 242 9.49 -23.04 -11.29
N LEU A 243 10.29 -21.98 -11.41
CA LEU A 243 11.66 -22.08 -11.96
C LEU A 243 12.61 -22.95 -11.13
N GLN A 244 12.22 -23.28 -9.89
CA GLN A 244 12.97 -24.15 -8.98
C GLN A 244 12.33 -25.54 -8.80
N ASP A 245 11.21 -25.81 -9.49
CA ASP A 245 10.37 -27.03 -9.60
C ASP A 245 10.11 -27.78 -8.27
N SER A 246 11.15 -28.32 -7.65
CA SER A 246 11.15 -28.97 -6.33
C SER A 246 10.49 -28.14 -5.23
N ALA A 247 10.60 -26.82 -5.29
CA ALA A 247 10.05 -25.95 -4.26
C ALA A 247 8.53 -25.78 -4.38
N LEU A 248 7.94 -25.82 -5.58
CA LEU A 248 6.51 -25.48 -5.76
C LEU A 248 5.55 -26.55 -5.23
N ILE A 249 5.91 -27.83 -5.37
CA ILE A 249 5.06 -28.97 -4.98
C ILE A 249 4.75 -28.96 -3.47
N ASP A 250 5.67 -28.45 -2.65
CA ASP A 250 5.50 -28.39 -1.19
C ASP A 250 4.71 -27.15 -0.72
N GLN A 251 4.31 -26.26 -1.63
CA GLN A 251 3.75 -24.93 -1.31
C GLN A 251 2.27 -24.83 -1.64
N VAL A 252 1.75 -25.76 -2.42
CA VAL A 252 0.36 -25.81 -2.84
C VAL A 252 -0.13 -27.26 -2.77
N ASP A 253 -1.41 -27.46 -2.48
CA ASP A 253 -1.99 -28.79 -2.64
C ASP A 253 -2.07 -29.23 -4.11
N PHE A 254 -2.46 -30.49 -4.32
CA PHE A 254 -2.56 -31.09 -5.65
C PHE A 254 -3.48 -30.29 -6.59
N ALA A 255 -4.62 -29.80 -6.10
CA ALA A 255 -5.57 -29.03 -6.89
C ALA A 255 -4.98 -27.66 -7.30
N GLY A 256 -4.25 -27.01 -6.39
CA GLY A 256 -3.49 -25.80 -6.68
C GLY A 256 -2.40 -26.03 -7.72
N HIS A 257 -1.66 -27.14 -7.62
CA HIS A 257 -0.62 -27.49 -8.59
C HIS A 257 -1.20 -27.72 -10.00
N GLU A 258 -2.27 -28.50 -10.14
CA GLU A 258 -2.94 -28.72 -11.45
C GLU A 258 -3.42 -27.40 -12.07
N MET A 259 -3.95 -26.50 -11.25
CA MET A 259 -4.40 -25.19 -11.69
C MET A 259 -3.25 -24.30 -12.20
N ILE A 260 -2.13 -24.28 -11.49
CA ILE A 260 -0.93 -23.54 -11.92
C ILE A 260 -0.46 -24.05 -13.27
N VAL A 261 -0.29 -25.38 -13.40
CA VAL A 261 0.17 -25.99 -14.65
C VAL A 261 -0.81 -25.71 -15.79
N SER A 262 -2.13 -25.85 -15.56
CA SER A 262 -3.14 -25.53 -16.56
C SER A 262 -3.10 -24.06 -17.00
N THR A 263 -2.88 -23.14 -16.06
CA THR A 263 -2.79 -21.70 -16.37
C THR A 263 -1.54 -21.41 -17.18
N LEU A 264 -0.39 -21.98 -16.81
CA LEU A 264 0.85 -21.84 -17.56
C LEU A 264 0.76 -22.44 -18.96
N VAL A 265 0.05 -23.56 -19.16
CA VAL A 265 -0.21 -24.13 -20.49
C VAL A 265 -0.97 -23.14 -21.37
N THR A 266 -1.98 -22.46 -20.83
CA THR A 266 -2.75 -21.44 -21.57
C THR A 266 -1.86 -20.27 -21.96
N ILE A 267 -1.12 -19.71 -20.99
CA ILE A 267 -0.19 -18.60 -21.22
C ILE A 267 0.89 -18.96 -22.26
N ALA A 268 1.49 -20.15 -22.17
CA ALA A 268 2.47 -20.65 -23.13
C ALA A 268 1.91 -20.68 -24.56
N LYS A 269 0.66 -21.16 -24.73
CA LYS A 269 -0.01 -21.22 -26.03
C LYS A 269 -0.28 -19.83 -26.59
N GLU A 270 -0.73 -18.90 -25.76
CA GLU A 270 -0.99 -17.51 -26.16
C GLU A 270 0.30 -16.80 -26.59
N GLN A 271 1.39 -17.01 -25.86
CA GLN A 271 2.71 -16.45 -26.17
C GLN A 271 3.47 -17.22 -27.25
N ARG A 272 2.97 -18.39 -27.69
CA ARG A 272 3.62 -19.29 -28.65
C ARG A 272 5.03 -19.73 -28.23
N VAL A 273 5.20 -20.00 -26.94
CA VAL A 273 6.45 -20.49 -26.34
C VAL A 273 6.19 -21.82 -25.62
N SER A 274 7.26 -22.51 -25.21
CA SER A 274 7.12 -23.63 -24.29
C SER A 274 6.90 -23.11 -22.87
N ILE A 275 6.32 -23.93 -21.97
CA ILE A 275 6.13 -23.53 -20.56
C ILE A 275 7.46 -23.14 -19.90
N GLY A 276 8.54 -23.85 -20.20
CA GLY A 276 9.88 -23.58 -19.65
C GLY A 276 10.49 -22.26 -20.14
N ASP A 277 9.97 -21.72 -21.25
CA ASP A 277 10.44 -20.47 -21.85
C ASP A 277 9.58 -19.25 -21.45
N ILE A 278 8.54 -19.45 -20.64
CA ILE A 278 7.70 -18.34 -20.16
C ILE A 278 8.56 -17.37 -19.34
N LYS A 279 8.52 -16.10 -19.74
CA LYS A 279 8.92 -15.00 -18.88
C LYS A 279 7.79 -14.67 -17.94
N PHE A 280 8.05 -14.76 -16.63
CA PHE A 280 7.13 -14.34 -15.58
C PHE A 280 7.09 -12.81 -15.50
N THR A 281 6.53 -12.19 -16.54
CA THR A 281 6.36 -10.74 -16.66
C THR A 281 5.28 -10.24 -15.69
N LYS A 282 5.12 -8.92 -15.51
CA LYS A 282 4.07 -8.38 -14.62
C LYS A 282 2.68 -8.91 -15.02
N LYS A 283 2.38 -8.93 -16.32
CA LYS A 283 1.12 -9.44 -16.86
C LYS A 283 0.92 -10.93 -16.57
N VAL A 284 1.93 -11.75 -16.79
CA VAL A 284 1.89 -13.21 -16.50
C VAL A 284 1.66 -13.47 -15.02
N CYS A 285 2.37 -12.76 -14.14
CA CYS A 285 2.19 -12.88 -12.70
C CYS A 285 0.78 -12.44 -12.27
N HIS A 286 0.27 -11.34 -12.82
CA HIS A 286 -1.09 -10.89 -12.54
C HIS A 286 -2.15 -11.93 -12.98
N GLU A 287 -1.99 -12.53 -14.15
CA GLU A 287 -2.89 -13.58 -14.65
C GLU A 287 -2.88 -14.84 -13.78
N LEU A 288 -1.68 -15.33 -13.42
CA LEU A 288 -1.51 -16.47 -12.51
C LEU A 288 -2.17 -16.23 -11.16
N GLY A 289 -1.88 -15.10 -10.52
CA GLY A 289 -2.52 -14.76 -9.25
C GLY A 289 -4.02 -14.50 -9.40
N GLY A 290 -4.47 -14.01 -10.55
CA GLY A 290 -5.88 -13.83 -10.87
C GLY A 290 -6.66 -15.15 -10.90
N ALA A 291 -6.03 -16.23 -11.38
CA ALA A 291 -6.60 -17.57 -11.34
C ALA A 291 -6.62 -18.16 -9.91
N LEU A 292 -5.55 -17.92 -9.13
CA LEU A 292 -5.35 -18.53 -7.82
C LEU A 292 -6.11 -17.82 -6.69
N LEU A 293 -6.11 -16.49 -6.64
CA LEU A 293 -6.62 -15.71 -5.51
C LEU A 293 -8.07 -16.06 -5.16
N PRO A 294 -9.04 -16.14 -6.10
CA PRO A 294 -10.41 -16.52 -5.76
C PRO A 294 -10.50 -17.93 -5.16
N LYS A 295 -9.60 -18.83 -5.56
CA LYS A 295 -9.56 -20.22 -5.12
C LYS A 295 -8.97 -20.37 -3.72
N ILE A 296 -7.97 -19.55 -3.40
CA ILE A 296 -7.42 -19.39 -2.06
C ILE A 296 -8.49 -18.82 -1.12
N LEU A 297 -9.14 -17.72 -1.49
CA LEU A 297 -10.16 -17.06 -0.66
C LEU A 297 -11.38 -17.96 -0.40
N SER A 298 -11.79 -18.76 -1.39
CA SER A 298 -12.85 -19.77 -1.24
C SER A 298 -12.40 -21.07 -0.56
N LYS A 299 -11.11 -21.18 -0.18
CA LYS A 299 -10.49 -22.37 0.42
C LYS A 299 -10.61 -23.63 -0.44
N SER A 300 -10.75 -23.45 -1.77
CA SER A 300 -10.79 -24.55 -2.74
C SER A 300 -9.40 -25.04 -3.14
N ILE A 301 -8.37 -24.23 -2.88
CA ILE A 301 -6.97 -24.62 -2.87
C ILE A 301 -6.34 -24.11 -1.58
N SER A 302 -5.32 -24.82 -1.10
CA SER A 302 -4.49 -24.42 0.03
C SER A 302 -3.09 -24.06 -0.43
N ILE A 303 -2.53 -23.02 0.20
CA ILE A 303 -1.14 -22.59 0.04
C ILE A 303 -0.42 -22.69 1.39
N ALA A 304 0.88 -22.95 1.34
CA ALA A 304 1.72 -23.17 2.50
C ALA A 304 3.13 -22.61 2.28
N GLY A 305 3.99 -22.76 3.29
CA GLY A 305 5.41 -22.39 3.24
C GLY A 305 5.65 -20.94 2.86
N ILE A 306 6.72 -20.72 2.09
CA ILE A 306 7.15 -19.42 1.56
C ILE A 306 6.06 -18.77 0.69
N LEU A 307 5.27 -19.55 -0.06
CA LEU A 307 4.18 -18.97 -0.86
C LEU A 307 3.12 -18.32 0.04
N LEU A 308 2.81 -18.92 1.19
CA LEU A 308 1.93 -18.31 2.17
C LEU A 308 2.63 -17.16 2.92
N SER A 309 3.79 -17.42 3.53
CA SER A 309 4.44 -16.50 4.47
C SER A 309 5.04 -15.25 3.82
N ASP A 310 5.60 -15.39 2.62
CA ASP A 310 6.40 -14.34 2.00
C ASP A 310 5.67 -13.70 0.80
N TRP A 311 4.72 -14.44 0.20
CA TRP A 311 4.05 -14.02 -1.04
C TRP A 311 2.56 -13.73 -0.88
N TYR A 312 1.82 -14.45 -0.06
CA TYR A 312 0.39 -14.21 0.11
C TYR A 312 0.11 -13.26 1.29
N ALA A 313 0.45 -13.70 2.51
CA ALA A 313 0.04 -13.04 3.73
C ALA A 313 0.52 -11.57 3.80
N PRO A 314 1.78 -11.23 3.49
CA PRO A 314 2.24 -9.85 3.54
C PRO A 314 1.50 -8.92 2.56
N ARG A 315 1.10 -9.42 1.38
CA ARG A 315 0.34 -8.60 0.42
C ARG A 315 -1.11 -8.42 0.84
N VAL A 316 -1.75 -9.46 1.34
CA VAL A 316 -3.13 -9.35 1.85
C VAL A 316 -3.15 -8.44 3.07
N GLU A 317 -2.17 -8.53 3.97
CA GLU A 317 -2.05 -7.63 5.11
C GLU A 317 -1.79 -6.18 4.68
N ALA A 318 -0.89 -5.94 3.74
CA ALA A 318 -0.66 -4.59 3.20
C ALA A 318 -1.91 -4.02 2.50
N ALA A 319 -2.54 -4.80 1.61
CA ALA A 319 -3.79 -4.42 0.95
C ALA A 319 -4.93 -4.17 1.95
N SER A 320 -4.97 -4.93 3.05
CA SER A 320 -6.00 -4.77 4.08
C SER A 320 -5.91 -3.40 4.77
N LYS A 321 -4.73 -2.78 4.85
CA LYS A 321 -4.57 -1.44 5.44
C LYS A 321 -5.30 -0.39 4.62
N GLU A 322 -5.05 -0.42 3.32
CA GLU A 322 -5.69 0.42 2.31
C GLU A 322 -7.19 0.18 2.24
N ILE A 323 -7.61 -1.09 2.21
CA ILE A 323 -9.03 -1.43 2.18
C ILE A 323 -9.74 -0.99 3.45
N PHE A 324 -9.10 -1.12 4.61
CA PHE A 324 -9.69 -0.65 5.85
C PHE A 324 -9.88 0.88 5.84
N ALA A 325 -8.86 1.64 5.42
CA ALA A 325 -8.94 3.08 5.25
C ALA A 325 -10.07 3.48 4.28
N ASP A 326 -10.18 2.80 3.14
CA ASP A 326 -11.28 2.99 2.18
C ASP A 326 -12.64 2.71 2.82
N MET A 327 -12.74 1.64 3.63
CA MET A 327 -13.98 1.25 4.31
C MET A 327 -14.40 2.28 5.35
N VAL A 328 -13.45 2.88 6.08
CA VAL A 328 -13.71 3.99 7.00
C VAL A 328 -14.25 5.20 6.25
N ALA A 329 -13.57 5.65 5.19
CA ALA A 329 -14.01 6.80 4.41
C ALA A 329 -15.37 6.56 3.73
N THR A 330 -15.57 5.39 3.12
CA THR A 330 -16.85 5.01 2.48
C THR A 330 -17.99 4.95 3.51
N ALA A 331 -17.74 4.41 4.69
CA ALA A 331 -18.74 4.32 5.75
C ALA A 331 -19.22 5.67 6.24
N LEU A 332 -18.29 6.62 6.32
CA LEU A 332 -18.53 7.91 6.94
C LEU A 332 -19.04 8.95 5.95
N MET A 333 -18.59 8.90 4.69
CA MET A 333 -18.94 9.86 3.64
C MET A 333 -20.06 9.38 2.71
N THR A 334 -20.22 8.08 2.54
CA THR A 334 -21.22 7.49 1.62
C THR A 334 -21.90 6.29 2.28
N PRO A 335 -22.55 6.50 3.44
CA PRO A 335 -23.08 5.42 4.27
C PRO A 335 -24.11 4.57 3.53
N ASP A 336 -24.82 5.12 2.56
CA ASP A 336 -25.80 4.42 1.72
C ASP A 336 -25.21 3.20 0.98
N LYS A 337 -23.91 3.22 0.68
CA LYS A 337 -23.20 2.13 0.01
C LYS A 337 -22.89 0.94 0.92
N ILE A 338 -22.98 1.14 2.23
CA ILE A 338 -22.68 0.11 3.23
C ILE A 338 -23.74 0.01 4.34
N GLN A 339 -24.84 0.76 4.25
CA GLN A 339 -25.85 0.89 5.31
C GLN A 339 -26.47 -0.44 5.73
N ASP A 340 -26.54 -1.40 4.81
CA ASP A 340 -27.07 -2.74 5.06
C ASP A 340 -26.03 -3.68 5.72
N ASN A 341 -24.78 -3.24 5.86
CA ASN A 341 -23.70 -4.00 6.47
C ASN A 341 -23.35 -3.46 7.87
N GLN A 342 -24.18 -3.84 8.84
CA GLN A 342 -24.02 -3.43 10.25
C GLN A 342 -22.69 -3.86 10.87
N GLU A 343 -22.05 -4.92 10.35
CA GLU A 343 -20.73 -5.37 10.81
C GLU A 343 -19.64 -4.32 10.54
N ILE A 344 -19.73 -3.61 9.41
CA ILE A 344 -18.79 -2.54 9.08
C ILE A 344 -19.00 -1.34 10.01
N LEU A 345 -20.23 -0.86 10.11
CA LEU A 345 -20.56 0.30 10.95
C LEU A 345 -20.21 0.04 12.42
N THR A 346 -20.53 -1.15 12.92
CA THR A 346 -20.20 -1.56 14.30
C THR A 346 -18.69 -1.66 14.50
N GLY A 347 -17.95 -2.25 13.57
CA GLY A 347 -16.50 -2.38 13.69
C GLY A 347 -15.78 -1.03 13.62
N ILE A 348 -16.23 -0.09 12.77
CA ILE A 348 -15.68 1.28 12.74
C ILE A 348 -16.01 2.02 14.04
N ALA A 349 -17.25 1.93 14.52
CA ALA A 349 -17.63 2.52 15.81
C ALA A 349 -16.79 1.96 16.96
N GLU A 350 -16.46 0.66 16.92
CA GLU A 350 -15.57 0.02 17.89
C GLU A 350 -14.14 0.57 17.82
N VAL A 351 -13.58 0.72 16.62
CA VAL A 351 -12.25 1.34 16.42
C VAL A 351 -12.23 2.77 16.98
N LEU A 352 -13.17 3.61 16.57
CA LEU A 352 -13.24 5.00 17.04
C LEU A 352 -13.48 5.08 18.55
N SER A 353 -14.33 4.21 19.10
CA SER A 353 -14.55 4.13 20.56
C SER A 353 -13.29 3.68 21.31
N GLY A 354 -12.56 2.73 20.73
CA GLY A 354 -11.26 2.27 21.22
C GLY A 354 -10.22 3.38 21.24
N VAL A 355 -10.21 4.26 20.23
CA VAL A 355 -9.32 5.43 20.19
C VAL A 355 -9.78 6.54 21.14
N GLN A 356 -11.06 6.94 21.11
CA GLN A 356 -11.54 8.06 21.91
C GLN A 356 -11.67 7.72 23.41
N GLY A 357 -11.65 6.44 23.78
CA GLY A 357 -11.85 6.00 25.17
C GLY A 357 -13.29 6.16 25.68
N LYS A 358 -14.23 6.47 24.78
CA LYS A 358 -15.67 6.61 25.06
C LYS A 358 -16.48 5.99 23.92
N GLN A 359 -17.73 5.63 24.19
CA GLN A 359 -18.59 5.07 23.15
C GLN A 359 -18.97 6.13 22.10
N ILE A 360 -18.83 5.76 20.83
CA ILE A 360 -19.10 6.62 19.68
C ILE A 360 -20.39 6.20 18.99
N ASN A 361 -21.24 7.19 18.69
CA ASN A 361 -22.37 7.02 17.79
C ASN A 361 -21.93 7.39 16.37
N ILE A 362 -21.82 6.38 15.51
CA ILE A 362 -21.33 6.56 14.14
C ILE A 362 -22.20 7.53 13.32
N ASN A 363 -23.51 7.61 13.61
CA ASN A 363 -24.42 8.49 12.89
C ASN A 363 -24.17 9.97 13.20
N ASP A 364 -23.72 10.29 14.42
CA ASP A 364 -23.37 11.66 14.78
C ASP A 364 -22.08 12.09 14.06
N VAL A 365 -21.09 11.18 13.98
CA VAL A 365 -19.85 11.39 13.21
C VAL A 365 -20.15 11.61 11.73
N ILE A 366 -20.98 10.76 11.12
CA ILE A 366 -21.43 10.91 9.72
C ILE A 366 -22.07 12.29 9.52
N LYS A 367 -22.99 12.68 10.40
CA LYS A 367 -23.68 13.96 10.29
C LYS A 367 -22.71 15.14 10.37
N GLU A 368 -21.77 15.11 11.31
CA GLU A 368 -20.80 16.20 11.50
C GLU A 368 -19.79 16.31 10.34
N LEU A 369 -19.34 15.19 9.76
CA LEU A 369 -18.46 15.19 8.59
C LEU A 369 -19.08 15.86 7.34
N HIS A 370 -20.40 15.81 7.22
CA HIS A 370 -21.12 16.40 6.08
C HIS A 370 -21.45 17.89 6.26
N VAL A 371 -21.08 18.50 7.39
CA VAL A 371 -21.27 19.94 7.62
C VAL A 371 -20.09 20.71 7.03
N THR A 372 -20.37 21.52 6.01
CA THR A 372 -19.40 22.47 5.45
C THR A 372 -19.02 23.52 6.49
N ASP A 373 -17.73 23.86 6.54
CA ASP A 373 -17.20 24.92 7.38
C ASP A 373 -16.94 26.18 6.53
N ASP A 374 -17.74 27.22 6.75
CA ASP A 374 -17.68 28.44 5.95
C ASP A 374 -16.36 29.20 6.19
N GLU A 375 -15.79 29.15 7.39
CA GLU A 375 -14.52 29.84 7.72
C GLU A 375 -13.34 29.22 6.95
N ILE A 376 -13.28 27.89 6.90
CA ILE A 376 -12.26 27.15 6.12
C ILE A 376 -12.42 27.45 4.63
N ARG A 377 -13.67 27.51 4.14
CA ARG A 377 -13.96 27.82 2.73
C ARG A 377 -13.54 29.24 2.36
N GLU A 378 -13.87 30.22 3.20
CA GLU A 378 -13.48 31.62 2.99
C GLU A 378 -11.96 31.77 2.96
N ARG A 379 -11.24 31.08 3.86
CA ARG A 379 -9.78 31.03 3.87
C ARG A 379 -9.22 30.42 2.57
N PHE A 380 -9.75 29.29 2.11
CA PHE A 380 -9.31 28.65 0.87
C PHE A 380 -9.49 29.55 -0.35
N VAL A 381 -10.62 30.26 -0.47
CA VAL A 381 -10.86 31.20 -1.58
C VAL A 381 -9.81 32.31 -1.57
N ALA A 382 -9.49 32.87 -0.41
CA ALA A 382 -8.46 33.91 -0.30
C ALA A 382 -7.06 33.39 -0.69
N GLU A 383 -6.70 32.16 -0.30
CA GLU A 383 -5.44 31.51 -0.68
C GLU A 383 -5.32 31.34 -2.21
N GLN A 384 -6.39 30.89 -2.87
CA GLN A 384 -6.43 30.70 -4.34
C GLN A 384 -6.37 32.01 -5.12
N GLU A 385 -7.02 33.08 -4.64
CA GLU A 385 -6.98 34.39 -5.29
C GLU A 385 -5.55 34.98 -5.32
N VAL A 386 -4.75 34.75 -4.28
CA VAL A 386 -3.35 35.17 -4.24
C VAL A 386 -2.53 34.48 -5.32
N VAL A 387 -2.67 33.15 -5.45
CA VAL A 387 -1.98 32.36 -6.50
C VAL A 387 -2.42 32.81 -7.90
N ALA A 388 -3.72 32.95 -8.13
CA ALA A 388 -4.25 33.39 -9.43
C ALA A 388 -3.81 34.82 -9.82
N SER A 389 -3.62 35.71 -8.84
CA SER A 389 -3.13 37.08 -9.07
C SER A 389 -1.68 37.14 -9.59
N MET A 390 -0.92 36.05 -9.48
CA MET A 390 0.44 35.96 -10.04
C MET A 390 0.42 35.69 -11.55
N GLU A 391 -0.58 34.95 -12.04
CA GLU A 391 -0.69 34.54 -13.44
C GLU A 391 -1.27 35.64 -14.34
N GLN A 392 -2.17 36.43 -13.78
CA GLN A 392 -2.78 37.57 -14.44
C GLN A 392 -2.19 38.83 -13.83
N GLN A 393 -1.44 39.63 -14.60
CA GLN A 393 -0.96 40.97 -14.20
C GLN A 393 -2.14 41.96 -14.02
N SER A 394 -3.15 41.58 -13.25
CA SER A 394 -4.37 42.31 -12.99
C SER A 394 -4.35 42.88 -11.58
N THR A 395 -4.86 44.10 -11.47
CA THR A 395 -5.03 44.89 -10.25
C THR A 395 -5.59 44.07 -9.08
N GLN A 396 -4.98 44.29 -7.91
CA GLN A 396 -5.31 43.74 -6.60
C GLN A 396 -6.83 43.54 -6.41
N PRO A 397 -7.28 42.30 -6.14
CA PRO A 397 -8.60 42.09 -5.57
C PRO A 397 -8.67 42.79 -4.20
N GLU A 398 -9.80 43.43 -3.89
CA GLU A 398 -10.13 43.84 -2.53
C GLU A 398 -10.33 42.56 -1.67
N LEU A 399 -9.23 41.94 -1.26
CA LEU A 399 -9.23 40.83 -0.31
C LEU A 399 -9.79 41.35 1.01
N GLN A 400 -11.03 40.97 1.33
CA GLN A 400 -11.54 41.11 2.69
C GLN A 400 -10.61 40.34 3.65
N GLN A 401 -10.33 40.95 4.81
CA GLN A 401 -9.21 40.66 5.72
C GLN A 401 -9.17 39.22 6.30
N THR A 402 -8.84 38.22 5.48
CA THR A 402 -8.64 36.81 5.91
C THR A 402 -7.17 36.40 5.92
N LEU A 403 -6.33 37.05 5.11
CA LEU A 403 -4.88 36.85 5.02
C LEU A 403 -4.14 38.14 5.40
N ASP A 404 -3.00 38.04 6.06
CA ASP A 404 -2.10 39.18 6.25
C ASP A 404 -1.06 39.32 5.12
N ASP A 405 -0.40 40.49 5.05
CA ASP A 405 0.58 40.79 3.99
C ASP A 405 1.78 39.82 3.96
N THR A 406 2.16 39.26 5.12
CA THR A 406 3.26 38.30 5.23
C THR A 406 2.85 36.97 4.61
N GLU A 407 1.62 36.52 4.91
CA GLU A 407 1.04 35.32 4.31
C GLU A 407 0.93 35.47 2.79
N VAL A 408 0.42 36.61 2.29
CA VAL A 408 0.32 36.87 0.84
C VAL A 408 1.68 36.77 0.15
N GLN A 409 2.74 37.32 0.76
CA GLN A 409 4.08 37.24 0.18
C GLN A 409 4.64 35.81 0.20
N ALA A 410 4.46 35.08 1.30
CA ALA A 410 4.92 33.69 1.43
C ALA A 410 4.27 32.77 0.37
N ILE A 411 2.96 32.90 0.16
CA ILE A 411 2.20 32.15 -0.85
C ILE A 411 2.79 32.37 -2.25
N ARG A 412 3.16 33.61 -2.57
CA ARG A 412 3.72 33.96 -3.89
C ARG A 412 5.11 33.38 -4.11
N GLU A 413 5.96 33.42 -3.09
CA GLU A 413 7.32 32.88 -3.19
C GLU A 413 7.31 31.37 -3.38
N GLU A 414 6.43 30.67 -2.67
CA GLU A 414 6.27 29.22 -2.78
C GLU A 414 5.80 28.78 -4.16
N ALA A 415 4.72 29.38 -4.68
CA ALA A 415 4.18 29.01 -6.00
C ALA A 415 5.20 29.20 -7.13
N GLU A 416 6.06 30.23 -7.04
CA GLU A 416 7.14 30.43 -8.01
C GLU A 416 8.25 29.37 -7.88
N MET A 417 8.64 29.00 -6.67
CA MET A 417 9.63 27.93 -6.43
C MET A 417 9.15 26.56 -6.93
N GLU A 418 7.89 26.21 -6.68
CA GLU A 418 7.30 24.95 -7.15
C GLU A 418 7.29 24.86 -8.68
N LYS A 419 6.86 25.94 -9.35
CA LYS A 419 6.87 26.03 -10.80
C LYS A 419 8.27 25.87 -11.40
N GLN A 420 9.27 26.52 -10.80
CA GLN A 420 10.67 26.39 -11.23
C GLN A 420 11.19 24.95 -11.05
N THR A 421 10.84 24.31 -9.93
CA THR A 421 11.23 22.93 -9.62
C THR A 421 10.61 21.95 -10.61
N GLN A 422 9.31 22.07 -10.89
CA GLN A 422 8.61 21.23 -11.87
C GLN A 422 9.19 21.36 -13.28
N ASN A 423 9.48 22.59 -13.74
CA ASN A 423 10.11 22.81 -15.04
C ASN A 423 11.48 22.12 -15.11
N THR A 424 12.29 22.29 -14.06
CA THR A 424 13.62 21.69 -13.95
C THR A 424 13.56 20.17 -13.99
N PHE A 425 12.61 19.58 -13.25
CA PHE A 425 12.37 18.15 -13.23
C PHE A 425 11.98 17.62 -14.62
N TRP A 426 11.00 18.24 -15.29
CA TRP A 426 10.54 17.79 -16.61
C TRP A 426 11.58 17.96 -17.71
N ASP A 427 12.42 19.00 -17.64
CA ASP A 427 13.56 19.17 -18.53
C ASP A 427 14.62 18.08 -18.33
N PHE A 428 14.88 17.67 -17.08
CA PHE A 428 15.79 16.58 -16.78
C PHE A 428 15.25 15.24 -17.30
N ILE A 429 13.99 14.90 -17.02
CA ILE A 429 13.38 13.63 -17.46
C ILE A 429 13.27 13.59 -18.99
N SER A 430 12.78 14.65 -19.62
CA SER A 430 12.48 14.63 -21.06
C SER A 430 13.73 14.77 -21.91
N ASN A 431 14.72 15.57 -21.46
CA ASN A 431 15.85 15.98 -22.27
C ASN A 431 17.22 15.60 -21.71
N GLY A 432 17.29 15.10 -20.47
CA GLY A 432 18.55 14.90 -19.77
C GLY A 432 19.26 16.23 -19.46
N THR A 433 18.53 17.35 -19.48
CA THR A 433 19.07 18.68 -19.22
C THR A 433 19.43 18.80 -17.75
N LEU A 434 20.66 19.21 -17.44
CA LEU A 434 21.06 19.46 -16.07
C LEU A 434 20.70 20.89 -15.63
N PRO A 435 20.21 21.07 -14.40
CA PRO A 435 20.15 22.37 -13.75
C PRO A 435 21.54 23.00 -13.67
N GLN A 436 21.61 24.34 -13.80
CA GLN A 436 22.89 25.07 -13.89
C GLN A 436 23.76 24.92 -12.62
N ASN A 437 23.11 24.78 -11.46
CA ASN A 437 23.72 24.69 -10.13
C ASN A 437 24.27 23.29 -9.76
N ILE A 438 24.05 22.24 -10.57
CA ILE A 438 24.53 20.90 -10.22
C ILE A 438 26.05 20.77 -10.45
N GLY A 439 26.77 20.50 -9.36
CA GLY A 439 28.18 20.11 -9.39
C GLY A 439 29.09 21.22 -9.91
N GLU A 440 28.81 22.47 -9.56
CA GLU A 440 29.65 23.63 -9.90
C GLU A 440 31.10 23.40 -9.43
N ASP A 441 31.28 22.81 -8.26
CA ASP A 441 32.59 22.55 -7.63
C ASP A 441 33.08 21.09 -7.73
N SER A 442 32.33 20.17 -8.36
CA SER A 442 32.70 18.75 -8.44
C SER A 442 32.49 18.16 -9.84
N ILE A 443 33.60 17.83 -10.50
CA ILE A 443 33.62 17.21 -11.83
C ILE A 443 32.98 15.81 -11.79
N ASP A 444 33.18 15.02 -10.72
CA ASP A 444 32.62 13.67 -10.60
C ASP A 444 31.09 13.72 -10.49
N ILE A 445 30.56 14.63 -9.66
CA ILE A 445 29.12 14.86 -9.53
C ILE A 445 28.53 15.29 -10.86
N ARG A 446 29.13 16.30 -11.50
CA ARG A 446 28.62 16.81 -12.78
C ARG A 446 28.63 15.72 -13.86
N THR A 447 29.69 14.91 -13.93
CA THR A 447 29.81 13.83 -14.92
C THR A 447 28.80 12.73 -14.66
N THR A 448 28.65 12.32 -13.39
CA THR A 448 27.69 11.30 -12.98
C THR A 448 26.26 11.74 -13.26
N MET A 449 25.89 12.97 -12.90
CA MET A 449 24.54 13.48 -13.13
C MET A 449 24.23 13.69 -14.62
N LYS A 450 25.22 14.10 -15.45
CA LYS A 450 25.05 14.11 -16.92
C LYS A 450 24.72 12.73 -17.45
N LYS A 451 25.45 11.73 -16.96
CA LYS A 451 25.24 10.34 -17.34
C LYS A 451 23.86 9.84 -16.87
N TYR A 452 23.46 10.22 -15.65
CA TYR A 452 22.14 9.89 -15.11
C TYR A 452 21.01 10.47 -15.95
N GLY A 453 21.05 11.78 -16.25
CA GLY A 453 20.07 12.43 -17.12
C GLY A 453 19.99 11.80 -18.51
N HIS A 454 21.13 11.42 -19.09
CA HIS A 454 21.15 10.72 -20.37
C HIS A 454 20.43 9.37 -20.34
N VAL A 455 20.72 8.51 -19.35
CA VAL A 455 20.10 7.18 -19.28
C VAL A 455 18.62 7.26 -18.90
N VAL A 456 18.25 8.15 -17.97
CA VAL A 456 16.85 8.38 -17.57
C VAL A 456 16.02 8.87 -18.76
N SER A 457 16.49 9.90 -19.47
CA SER A 457 15.79 10.44 -20.63
C SER A 457 15.67 9.43 -21.75
N LYS A 458 16.71 8.63 -22.00
CA LYS A 458 16.68 7.58 -23.02
C LYS A 458 15.64 6.51 -22.70
N VAL A 459 15.59 6.03 -21.46
CA VAL A 459 14.59 5.04 -21.02
C VAL A 459 13.19 5.62 -21.09
N TYR A 460 12.98 6.85 -20.59
CA TYR A 460 11.66 7.50 -20.62
C TYR A 460 11.16 7.73 -22.05
N ARG A 461 12.01 8.15 -22.99
CA ARG A 461 11.60 8.33 -24.39
C ARG A 461 11.20 7.03 -25.07
N GLU A 462 11.89 5.94 -24.76
CA GLU A 462 11.56 4.61 -25.31
C GLU A 462 10.38 3.97 -24.58
N PHE A 463 10.21 4.21 -23.27
CA PHE A 463 9.14 3.65 -22.44
C PHE A 463 8.53 4.74 -21.53
N PRO A 464 7.71 5.68 -22.05
CA PRO A 464 7.09 6.70 -21.20
C PRO A 464 6.24 6.11 -20.07
N GLU A 465 5.68 4.92 -20.28
CA GLU A 465 4.95 4.13 -19.28
C GLU A 465 5.80 3.74 -18.05
N ILE A 466 7.13 3.82 -18.11
CA ILE A 466 8.00 3.56 -16.95
C ILE A 466 7.73 4.50 -15.78
N MET A 467 7.10 5.66 -16.04
CA MET A 467 6.53 6.55 -15.02
C MET A 467 5.70 5.82 -13.99
N TYR A 468 5.04 4.75 -14.42
CA TYR A 468 4.19 3.92 -13.58
C TYR A 468 4.82 2.57 -13.22
N GLY A 469 6.07 2.33 -13.63
CA GLY A 469 6.74 1.04 -13.52
C GLY A 469 6.94 0.56 -12.09
N LEU A 470 6.97 1.46 -11.11
CA LEU A 470 7.03 1.12 -9.69
C LEU A 470 5.68 0.78 -9.07
N TYR A 471 4.57 1.22 -9.68
CA TYR A 471 3.26 0.88 -9.18
C TYR A 471 3.04 -0.62 -9.35
N ALA A 472 2.64 -1.24 -8.25
CA ALA A 472 2.63 -2.67 -8.15
C ALA A 472 1.43 -3.30 -8.87
N ASP A 473 0.38 -2.55 -9.12
CA ASP A 473 -0.77 -2.91 -9.92
C ASP A 473 -0.61 -2.54 -11.41
N ASP A 474 0.26 -1.59 -11.72
CA ASP A 474 0.49 -1.15 -13.10
C ASP A 474 1.24 -2.22 -13.92
N THR A 475 0.60 -2.62 -15.01
CA THR A 475 1.13 -3.57 -16.01
C THR A 475 1.46 -2.88 -17.33
N SER A 476 1.41 -1.55 -17.38
CA SER A 476 1.71 -0.77 -18.59
C SER A 476 3.20 -0.85 -18.94
N PHE A 477 4.07 -0.72 -17.93
CA PHE A 477 5.49 -1.02 -18.08
C PHE A 477 5.78 -2.50 -17.86
N ASP A 478 5.74 -3.28 -18.95
CA ASP A 478 6.05 -4.71 -18.96
C ASP A 478 6.98 -5.07 -20.14
N PRO A 479 8.29 -4.71 -20.08
CA PRO A 479 9.24 -4.79 -21.21
C PRO A 479 9.68 -6.24 -21.54
N HIS A 480 8.84 -7.23 -21.26
CA HIS A 480 9.11 -8.66 -21.49
C HIS A 480 10.34 -9.20 -20.73
N LEU A 481 10.55 -8.69 -19.51
CA LEU A 481 11.50 -9.20 -18.54
C LEU A 481 10.79 -10.03 -17.47
N HIS A 482 11.52 -10.85 -16.72
CA HIS A 482 10.93 -11.37 -15.48
C HIS A 482 10.61 -10.19 -14.55
N ILE A 483 9.51 -10.29 -13.81
CA ILE A 483 9.02 -9.21 -12.95
C ILE A 483 10.10 -8.65 -12.01
N TRP A 484 10.99 -9.50 -11.50
CA TRP A 484 12.09 -9.06 -10.63
C TRP A 484 13.21 -8.29 -11.32
N GLU A 485 13.40 -8.50 -12.62
CA GLU A 485 14.27 -7.67 -13.44
C GLU A 485 13.57 -6.34 -13.77
N THR A 486 12.27 -6.37 -14.08
CA THR A 486 11.44 -5.17 -14.27
C THR A 486 11.48 -4.28 -13.02
N TRP A 487 11.45 -4.87 -11.82
CA TRP A 487 11.55 -4.15 -10.56
C TRP A 487 12.87 -3.41 -10.40
N ALA A 488 13.99 -4.06 -10.71
CA ALA A 488 15.29 -3.41 -10.63
C ALA A 488 15.37 -2.19 -11.57
N VAL A 489 14.80 -2.30 -12.78
CA VAL A 489 14.74 -1.19 -13.75
C VAL A 489 13.86 -0.05 -13.25
N ALA A 490 12.66 -0.36 -12.77
CA ALA A 490 11.72 0.64 -12.23
C ALA A 490 12.28 1.32 -10.96
N GLU A 491 12.91 0.56 -10.07
CA GLU A 491 13.60 1.09 -8.90
C GLU A 491 14.73 2.01 -9.32
N ALA A 492 15.56 1.62 -10.28
CA ALA A 492 16.66 2.45 -10.76
C ALA A 492 16.17 3.76 -11.39
N TRP A 493 15.02 3.73 -12.04
CA TRP A 493 14.37 4.89 -12.65
C TRP A 493 13.62 5.80 -11.66
N ASN A 494 13.27 5.30 -10.46
CA ASN A 494 12.37 5.95 -9.48
C ASN A 494 12.30 7.48 -9.56
N ILE A 495 11.10 7.97 -9.88
CA ILE A 495 10.79 9.38 -10.06
C ILE A 495 11.02 10.21 -8.80
N ASP A 496 10.65 9.70 -7.62
CA ASP A 496 10.72 10.45 -6.37
C ASP A 496 12.17 10.75 -6.00
N VAL A 497 13.06 9.78 -6.23
CA VAL A 497 14.51 9.97 -6.04
C VAL A 497 15.04 11.04 -6.98
N THR A 498 14.60 11.01 -8.25
CA THR A 498 15.01 12.00 -9.24
C THR A 498 14.49 13.39 -8.88
N TYR A 499 13.22 13.51 -8.48
CA TYR A 499 12.63 14.76 -8.04
C TYR A 499 13.37 15.33 -6.83
N ASN A 500 13.57 14.53 -5.77
CA ASN A 500 14.26 14.98 -4.56
C ASN A 500 15.69 15.48 -4.82
N LEU A 501 16.45 14.80 -5.67
CA LEU A 501 17.82 15.22 -6.03
C LEU A 501 17.85 16.53 -6.83
N LEU A 502 16.78 16.86 -7.56
CA LEU A 502 16.68 18.08 -8.36
C LEU A 502 16.08 19.25 -7.55
N SER A 503 15.15 18.96 -6.63
CA SER A 503 14.59 19.93 -5.69
C SER A 503 15.60 20.36 -4.64
N ASP A 504 16.46 19.44 -4.19
CA ASP A 504 17.58 19.74 -3.29
C ASP A 504 18.89 19.11 -3.79
N THR A 505 19.62 19.90 -4.58
CA THR A 505 20.91 19.48 -5.16
C THR A 505 22.00 19.22 -4.10
N SER A 506 21.80 19.64 -2.84
CA SER A 506 22.74 19.36 -1.75
C SER A 506 22.75 17.90 -1.33
N LEU A 507 21.72 17.12 -1.70
CA LEU A 507 21.61 15.68 -1.42
C LEU A 507 22.48 14.82 -2.36
N ILE A 508 22.91 15.36 -3.50
CA ILE A 508 23.62 14.61 -4.54
C ILE A 508 24.95 13.99 -4.06
N PRO A 509 25.82 14.69 -3.31
CA PRO A 509 27.08 14.12 -2.83
C PRO A 509 26.88 12.87 -1.96
N GLU A 510 25.88 12.89 -1.08
CA GLU A 510 25.58 11.77 -0.17
C GLU A 510 24.96 10.58 -0.90
N ASN A 511 24.25 10.83 -2.01
CA ASN A 511 23.55 9.83 -2.80
C ASN A 511 24.33 9.38 -4.06
N LEU A 512 25.56 9.85 -4.25
CA LEU A 512 26.31 9.67 -5.50
C LEU A 512 26.52 8.20 -5.89
N GLU A 513 26.79 7.33 -4.91
CA GLU A 513 26.97 5.89 -5.15
C GLU A 513 25.67 5.18 -5.52
N ASP A 514 24.53 5.60 -4.94
CA ASP A 514 23.22 5.10 -5.36
C ASP A 514 22.90 5.55 -6.80
N VAL A 515 23.20 6.81 -7.15
CA VAL A 515 23.06 7.30 -8.53
C VAL A 515 23.91 6.48 -9.51
N LYS A 516 25.17 6.15 -9.16
CA LYS A 516 26.02 5.28 -9.99
C LYS A 516 25.45 3.88 -10.16
N ARG A 517 24.90 3.29 -9.09
CA ARG A 517 24.21 1.98 -9.14
C ARG A 517 23.01 2.04 -10.09
N ARG A 518 22.17 3.07 -9.96
CA ARG A 518 20.99 3.28 -10.82
C ARG A 518 21.38 3.39 -12.30
N ILE A 519 22.41 4.18 -12.60
CA ILE A 519 22.95 4.30 -13.96
C ILE A 519 23.31 2.92 -14.51
N SER A 520 24.05 2.10 -13.76
CA SER A 520 24.46 0.76 -14.19
C SER A 520 23.27 -0.14 -14.55
N VAL A 521 22.23 -0.15 -13.71
CA VAL A 521 21.00 -0.92 -13.98
C VAL A 521 20.32 -0.45 -15.26
N LEU A 522 20.16 0.87 -15.44
CA LEU A 522 19.52 1.44 -16.62
C LEU A 522 20.35 1.21 -17.90
N GLU A 523 21.69 1.29 -17.84
CA GLU A 523 22.57 0.98 -18.97
C GLU A 523 22.49 -0.48 -19.40
N ASN A 524 22.42 -1.41 -18.43
CA ASN A 524 22.23 -2.83 -18.70
C ASN A 524 20.87 -3.08 -19.36
N PHE A 525 19.81 -2.40 -18.87
CA PHE A 525 18.49 -2.49 -19.49
C PHE A 525 18.51 -1.96 -20.93
N ILE A 526 19.05 -0.74 -21.15
CA ILE A 526 19.20 -0.12 -22.49
C ILE A 526 19.94 -1.04 -23.47
N SER A 527 20.91 -1.80 -22.98
CA SER A 527 21.72 -2.71 -23.80
C SER A 527 21.08 -4.09 -24.03
N SER A 528 20.01 -4.40 -23.31
CA SER A 528 19.33 -5.69 -23.38
C SER A 528 18.41 -5.83 -24.60
N SER A 529 18.06 -7.05 -24.98
CA SER A 529 17.07 -7.31 -26.02
C SER A 529 15.66 -6.82 -25.64
N ALA A 530 15.37 -6.70 -24.34
CA ALA A 530 14.09 -6.23 -23.80
C ALA A 530 13.87 -4.72 -24.01
N PHE A 531 14.93 -3.95 -24.29
CA PHE A 531 14.79 -2.53 -24.62
C PHE A 531 14.18 -2.27 -26.00
N LYS A 532 14.05 -3.31 -26.84
CA LYS A 532 13.33 -3.21 -28.11
C LYS A 532 11.86 -3.49 -27.86
N ARG A 533 10.99 -2.52 -28.17
CA ARG A 533 9.55 -2.72 -28.14
C ARG A 533 9.15 -3.92 -29.01
N PRO A 534 8.28 -4.83 -28.52
CA PRO A 534 7.70 -5.89 -29.34
C PRO A 534 7.03 -5.34 -30.61
N GLU A 535 7.20 -6.01 -31.75
CA GLU A 535 6.58 -5.61 -33.02
C GLU A 535 5.04 -5.50 -32.85
N GLY A 536 4.46 -4.38 -33.28
CA GLY A 536 3.02 -4.12 -33.18
C GLY A 536 2.57 -3.36 -31.93
N GLN A 537 3.44 -3.10 -30.94
CA GLN A 537 3.18 -2.11 -29.90
C GLN A 537 3.48 -0.70 -30.44
N SER A 538 2.42 0.01 -30.84
CA SER A 538 2.51 1.41 -31.26
C SER A 538 3.09 2.30 -30.17
N THR A 539 3.95 3.26 -30.53
CA THR A 539 4.36 4.42 -29.70
C THR A 539 3.23 5.42 -29.54
N THR A 540 1.99 5.00 -29.76
CA THR A 540 0.85 5.84 -29.52
C THR A 540 1.00 6.36 -28.09
N SER A 541 1.17 7.68 -28.00
CA SER A 541 0.51 8.51 -27.00
C SER A 541 -1.01 8.33 -27.15
N VAL A 542 -1.48 7.08 -27.19
CA VAL A 542 -2.76 6.74 -26.64
C VAL A 542 -2.51 7.18 -25.21
N GLN A 543 -3.13 8.30 -24.87
CA GLN A 543 -3.73 8.43 -23.56
C GLN A 543 -4.28 7.04 -23.23
N ALA A 544 -3.47 6.19 -22.62
CA ALA A 544 -3.97 5.17 -21.75
C ALA A 544 -4.57 6.02 -20.63
N ARG A 545 -5.77 6.55 -20.87
CA ARG A 545 -6.75 6.95 -19.88
C ARG A 545 -7.15 5.68 -19.16
N HIS A 546 -6.19 4.98 -18.57
CA HIS A 546 -6.40 3.74 -17.89
C HIS A 546 -5.42 3.71 -16.73
N LEU A 547 -5.80 4.54 -15.76
CA LEU A 547 -5.61 4.28 -14.34
C LEU A 547 -4.15 4.33 -13.89
N SER A 548 -3.56 5.53 -13.91
CA SER A 548 -2.61 5.85 -12.82
C SER A 548 -3.32 5.54 -11.49
N HIS A 549 -2.60 5.13 -10.43
CA HIS A 549 -3.18 4.90 -9.10
C HIS A 549 -4.15 6.02 -8.70
N VAL A 550 -3.78 7.25 -9.04
CA VAL A 550 -4.56 8.49 -8.92
C VAL A 550 -5.84 8.48 -9.73
N ASP A 551 -5.80 8.13 -11.02
CA ASP A 551 -7.01 8.05 -11.86
C ASP A 551 -7.88 6.86 -11.49
N ALA A 552 -7.30 5.77 -10.98
CA ALA A 552 -8.03 4.63 -10.41
C ALA A 552 -8.78 5.05 -9.15
N LEU A 553 -8.08 5.72 -8.23
CA LEU A 553 -8.66 6.33 -7.06
C LEU A 553 -9.72 7.34 -7.45
N LYS A 554 -9.42 8.32 -8.32
CA LYS A 554 -10.38 9.32 -8.83
C LYS A 554 -11.60 8.69 -9.48
N ASN A 555 -11.46 7.63 -10.28
CA ASN A 555 -12.61 6.94 -10.89
C ASN A 555 -13.38 6.11 -9.86
N ARG A 556 -12.70 5.36 -9.00
CA ARG A 556 -13.32 4.59 -7.91
C ARG A 556 -14.08 5.51 -6.98
N MET A 557 -13.49 6.64 -6.62
CA MET A 557 -14.06 7.64 -5.74
C MET A 557 -15.13 8.45 -6.44
N LYS A 558 -15.03 8.73 -7.74
CA LYS A 558 -16.17 9.25 -8.52
C LYS A 558 -17.35 8.30 -8.44
N ILE A 559 -17.11 6.98 -8.55
CA ILE A 559 -18.14 5.96 -8.39
C ILE A 559 -18.63 5.89 -6.94
N ILE A 560 -17.78 6.12 -5.93
CA ILE A 560 -18.17 6.15 -4.51
C ILE A 560 -18.96 7.42 -4.17
N LEU A 561 -18.62 8.57 -4.73
CA LEU A 561 -19.26 9.86 -4.43
C LEU A 561 -20.48 10.17 -5.33
N SER A 562 -20.64 9.47 -6.46
CA SER A 562 -21.86 9.50 -7.29
C SER A 562 -22.93 8.55 -6.78
#